data_AF-A0A7W0HR60-F1
#
_entry.id   AF-A0A7W0HR60-F1
#
_cell.length_a   1.000
_cell.length_b   1.000
_cell.length_c   1.000
_cell.angle_alpha   90.00
_cell.angle_beta   90.00
_cell.angle_gamma   90.00
#
_symmetry.space_group_name_H-M   'P 1'
#
loop_
_entity.id
_entity.type
_entity.pdbx_description
1 polymer ?
#
loop_
_entity_poly.entity_id
_entity_poly.type
_entity_poly.pdbx_seq_one_letter_code
_entity_poly.pdbx_strand_id
1 'polypeptide(L)'
;MAPEPQGGEFAGIDPVQLKAMIGDLDDVKSLINEKTSNLDRDFGRAGLGTKHITTLKTVSDWIYGELPMLRRRQSMTEQISKEHGVYGFTGSMVESEWTGHFKSKEEAQAKAKELAAKYEHPGEFPADVWEQIRTYQFDPDFAEAFAKELGPDKIGWLAGRAKNPDSWGDDDEDTEGRFTAIANILAVASHRGVINDDWLKKFDPMGRGTDYNMLADLMMHGTWNKDTVVKIVNGGLKDGAQNYTIAKLLDAAARNPFAATQIYSDNFERISAMVSGDAWGWVQIKDDKLVGPLSRFVNAATLESQQNYERMNPNGPNPAEGLMARVLGLTQTKRGFTSPHGDIQKTLDTIVNDWAEKLTVPNPETLNGGTYSPLHPPPDPKLPIDWEQVSQGGIGDCWFLAGLIAELKRDPNFLSKRMVLNPDGTYTVTFFRDGKPVKVRVDGQVSSNGQNGPPLVNIFEKAYAQFRGNGRFRGIEGDSEYIPDVGEYFSPNRWRDGHILRPWEDLTGKDRPAMDADDITYDRLKDLVDKKVPMTMSVPNEVNFDGRTGPGNKLVSDHVYVIEKVFKDSSGKEMVLLSNPWGPGPEQKVEIPLEWIKDRAHNSFPLLNRVEVSGEEK
;
A
#
# COMPACT_ATOMS: atom_id res chain seq x y z
N MET A 1 -18.62 -32.05 8.35
CA MET A 1 -19.09 -32.49 9.68
C MET A 1 -17.86 -32.71 10.53
N ALA A 2 -17.73 -31.98 11.64
CA ALA A 2 -16.66 -32.24 12.60
C ALA A 2 -16.94 -33.59 13.30
N PRO A 3 -15.93 -34.42 13.58
CA PRO A 3 -16.13 -35.63 14.36
C PRO A 3 -16.49 -35.26 15.81
N GLU A 4 -17.43 -36.00 16.40
CA GLU A 4 -17.85 -35.82 17.79
C GLU A 4 -16.73 -36.14 18.80
N PRO A 5 -16.71 -35.48 19.97
CA PRO A 5 -15.62 -35.57 20.92
C PRO A 5 -15.78 -36.81 21.80
N GLN A 6 -14.90 -37.79 21.62
CA GLN A 6 -14.74 -38.87 22.61
C GLN A 6 -13.79 -38.43 23.72
N GLY A 7 -14.37 -38.03 24.86
CA GLY A 7 -13.88 -38.36 26.20
C GLY A 7 -12.43 -38.05 26.55
N GLY A 8 -12.07 -36.77 26.58
CA GLY A 8 -10.90 -36.22 27.28
C GLY A 8 -10.95 -34.69 27.16
N GLU A 9 -10.77 -33.95 28.25
CA GLU A 9 -10.64 -32.49 28.17
C GLU A 9 -9.38 -32.15 27.36
N PHE A 10 -9.56 -31.75 26.11
CA PHE A 10 -8.46 -31.33 25.25
C PHE A 10 -8.02 -29.92 25.62
N ALA A 11 -6.91 -29.80 26.35
CA ALA A 11 -6.23 -28.54 26.61
C ALA A 11 -5.14 -28.32 25.56
N GLY A 12 -5.43 -27.48 24.58
CA GLY A 12 -4.52 -27.14 23.49
C GLY A 12 -3.97 -25.72 23.57
N ILE A 13 -2.80 -25.50 22.95
CA ILE A 13 -2.20 -24.17 22.80
C ILE A 13 -2.24 -23.75 21.32
N ASP A 14 -2.88 -22.61 21.01
CA ASP A 14 -2.80 -21.95 19.70
C ASP A 14 -1.48 -21.15 19.63
N PRO A 15 -0.51 -21.52 18.76
CA PRO A 15 0.80 -20.88 18.72
C PRO A 15 0.76 -19.38 18.39
N VAL A 16 -0.25 -18.96 17.62
CA VAL A 16 -0.42 -17.58 17.16
C VAL A 16 -1.02 -16.73 18.29
N GLN A 17 -2.06 -17.23 18.97
CA GLN A 17 -2.62 -16.55 20.13
C GLN A 17 -1.64 -16.51 21.31
N LEU A 18 -0.87 -17.58 21.52
CA LEU A 18 0.18 -17.60 22.55
C LEU A 18 1.26 -16.55 22.25
N LYS A 19 1.64 -16.36 20.98
CA LYS A 19 2.59 -15.32 20.57
C LYS A 19 2.06 -13.91 20.83
N ALA A 20 0.80 -13.65 20.48
CA ALA A 20 0.15 -12.37 20.74
C ALA A 20 0.11 -12.06 22.24
N MET A 21 -0.33 -13.04 23.05
CA MET A 21 -0.35 -12.92 24.52
C MET A 21 1.05 -12.64 25.11
N ILE A 22 2.11 -13.29 24.61
CA ILE A 22 3.49 -13.01 25.03
C ILE A 22 3.88 -11.57 24.71
N GLY A 23 3.51 -11.07 23.53
CA GLY A 23 3.71 -9.66 23.15
C GLY A 23 3.01 -8.70 24.09
N ASP A 24 1.72 -8.94 24.38
CA ASP A 24 0.93 -8.12 25.31
C ASP A 24 1.56 -8.10 26.71
N LEU A 25 2.09 -9.24 27.18
CA LEU A 25 2.78 -9.33 28.47
C LEU A 25 4.09 -8.52 28.50
N ASP A 26 4.85 -8.50 27.40
CA ASP A 26 6.06 -7.65 27.27
C ASP A 26 5.71 -6.15 27.27
N ASP A 27 4.64 -5.77 26.58
CA ASP A 27 4.16 -4.38 26.52
C ASP A 27 3.63 -3.91 27.88
N VAL A 28 2.81 -4.72 28.54
CA VAL A 28 2.29 -4.45 29.90
C VAL A 28 3.44 -4.30 30.89
N LYS A 29 4.45 -5.18 30.83
CA LYS A 29 5.65 -5.07 31.66
C LYS A 29 6.37 -3.74 31.42
N SER A 30 6.61 -3.39 30.15
CA SER A 30 7.31 -2.15 29.79
C SER A 30 6.57 -0.92 30.33
N LEU A 31 5.24 -0.91 30.19
CA LEU A 31 4.38 0.13 30.72
C LEU A 31 4.43 0.22 32.26
N ILE A 32 4.34 -0.90 32.98
CA ILE A 32 4.42 -0.93 34.45
C ILE A 32 5.76 -0.36 34.92
N ASN A 33 6.87 -0.76 34.31
CA ASN A 33 8.20 -0.31 34.72
C ASN A 33 8.40 1.20 34.48
N GLU A 34 7.91 1.71 33.35
CA GLU A 34 7.97 3.13 33.02
C GLU A 34 7.14 3.98 34.00
N LYS A 35 5.90 3.56 34.29
CA LYS A 35 4.97 4.36 35.11
C LYS A 35 5.25 4.24 36.61
N THR A 36 5.55 3.04 37.11
CA THR A 36 5.76 2.83 38.56
C THR A 36 6.97 3.59 39.09
N SER A 37 8.03 3.77 38.29
CA SER A 37 9.23 4.52 38.70
C SER A 37 8.94 5.99 39.00
N ASN A 38 8.06 6.62 38.22
CA ASN A 38 7.62 8.01 38.45
C ASN A 38 6.62 8.10 39.61
N LEU A 39 5.66 7.18 39.67
CA LEU A 39 4.64 7.14 40.72
C LEU A 39 5.25 6.91 42.11
N ASP A 40 6.25 6.05 42.23
CA ASP A 40 6.91 5.75 43.51
C ASP A 40 7.60 7.00 44.08
N ARG A 41 8.27 7.78 43.22
CA ARG A 41 8.90 9.06 43.58
C ARG A 41 7.86 10.09 44.01
N ASP A 42 6.78 10.23 43.24
CA ASP A 42 5.80 11.29 43.45
C ASP A 42 4.91 11.00 44.67
N PHE A 43 4.56 9.73 44.91
CA PHE A 43 3.86 9.29 46.12
C PHE A 43 4.74 9.44 47.36
N GLY A 44 6.03 9.10 47.25
CA GLY A 44 7.00 9.31 48.32
C GLY A 44 7.13 10.78 48.71
N ARG A 45 7.15 11.70 47.73
CA ARG A 45 7.17 13.15 47.97
C ARG A 45 5.88 13.67 48.61
N ALA A 46 4.74 13.08 48.28
CA ALA A 46 3.43 13.45 48.81
C ALA A 46 3.08 12.79 50.15
N GLY A 47 3.93 11.89 50.67
CA GLY A 47 3.65 11.14 51.91
C GLY A 47 2.53 10.10 51.77
N LEU A 48 2.23 9.65 50.55
CA LEU A 48 1.20 8.67 50.26
C LEU A 48 1.75 7.24 50.27
N GLY A 49 0.92 6.26 50.62
CA GLY A 49 1.32 4.85 50.69
C GLY A 49 1.60 4.23 49.31
N THR A 50 2.71 3.51 49.17
CA THR A 50 3.17 2.90 47.91
C THR A 50 2.79 1.43 47.73
N LYS A 51 1.98 0.87 48.64
CA LYS A 51 1.64 -0.57 48.68
C LYS A 51 1.14 -1.13 47.33
N HIS A 52 0.26 -0.41 46.64
CA HIS A 52 -0.27 -0.85 45.33
C HIS A 52 0.77 -0.76 44.21
N ILE A 53 1.70 0.20 44.30
CA ILE A 53 2.84 0.32 43.37
C ILE A 53 3.76 -0.90 43.56
N THR A 54 4.00 -1.31 44.81
CA THR A 54 4.75 -2.53 45.10
C THR A 54 4.09 -3.77 44.51
N THR A 55 2.76 -3.91 44.61
CA THR A 55 2.03 -5.02 43.98
C THR A 55 2.21 -5.05 42.46
N LEU A 56 2.15 -3.89 41.79
CA LEU A 56 2.40 -3.82 40.34
C LEU A 56 3.82 -4.24 39.97
N LYS A 57 4.83 -3.83 40.77
CA LYS A 57 6.22 -4.28 40.57
C LYS A 57 6.35 -5.80 40.72
N THR A 58 5.71 -6.40 41.73
CA THR A 58 5.70 -7.87 41.92
C THR A 58 5.07 -8.61 40.73
N VAL A 59 3.98 -8.08 40.17
CA VAL A 59 3.37 -8.65 38.94
C VAL A 59 4.34 -8.53 37.76
N SER A 60 5.01 -7.39 37.58
CA SER A 60 6.04 -7.20 36.55
C SER A 60 7.19 -8.20 36.69
N ASP A 61 7.66 -8.44 37.92
CA ASP A 61 8.72 -9.41 38.23
C ASP A 61 8.28 -10.86 37.94
N TRP A 62 7.03 -11.21 38.25
CA TRP A 62 6.47 -12.51 37.89
C TRP A 62 6.38 -12.69 36.37
N ILE A 63 5.85 -11.69 35.65
CA ILE A 63 5.82 -11.68 34.17
C ILE A 63 7.24 -11.88 33.62
N TYR A 64 8.23 -11.17 34.18
CA TYR A 64 9.64 -11.31 33.79
C TYR A 64 10.17 -12.75 33.95
N GLY A 65 9.79 -13.43 35.03
CA GLY A 65 10.16 -14.81 35.31
C GLY A 65 9.51 -15.83 34.37
N GLU A 66 8.25 -15.60 33.97
CA GLU A 66 7.48 -16.55 33.16
C GLU A 66 7.70 -16.40 31.65
N LEU A 67 7.98 -15.18 31.16
CA LEU A 67 8.17 -14.89 29.74
C LEU A 67 9.16 -15.84 29.03
N PRO A 68 10.33 -16.19 29.61
CA PRO A 68 11.24 -17.16 29.00
C PRO A 68 10.60 -18.54 28.74
N MET A 69 9.83 -19.06 29.70
CA MET A 69 9.16 -20.36 29.57
C MET A 69 7.96 -20.30 28.63
N LEU A 70 7.21 -19.19 28.63
CA LEU A 70 6.14 -18.97 27.66
C LEU A 70 6.68 -18.89 26.23
N ARG A 71 7.79 -18.18 26.00
CA ARG A 71 8.48 -18.14 24.71
C ARG A 71 9.02 -19.50 24.29
N ARG A 72 9.56 -20.28 25.25
CA ARG A 72 9.99 -21.67 25.01
C ARG A 72 8.82 -22.53 24.56
N ARG A 73 7.69 -22.49 25.27
CA ARG A 73 6.45 -23.21 24.91
C ARG A 73 5.92 -22.77 23.54
N GLN A 74 5.89 -21.47 23.27
CA GLN A 74 5.41 -20.92 22.02
C GLN A 74 6.24 -21.38 20.81
N SER A 75 7.57 -21.33 20.93
CA SER A 75 8.48 -21.84 19.90
C SER A 75 8.29 -23.33 19.64
N MET A 76 8.11 -24.13 20.70
CA MET A 76 7.86 -25.57 20.59
C MET A 76 6.50 -25.87 19.94
N THR A 77 5.45 -25.15 20.34
CA THR A 77 4.09 -25.31 19.81
C THR A 77 3.99 -24.91 18.33
N GLU A 78 4.65 -23.81 17.92
CA GLU A 78 4.77 -23.43 16.50
C GLU A 78 5.43 -24.53 15.64
N GLN A 79 6.35 -25.30 16.23
CA GLN A 79 7.15 -26.31 15.52
C GLN A 79 6.44 -27.65 15.44
N ILE A 80 5.79 -28.10 16.53
CA ILE A 80 4.93 -29.29 16.54
C ILE A 80 3.79 -29.13 15.53
N SER A 81 3.22 -27.92 15.38
CA SER A 81 2.22 -27.64 14.33
C SER A 81 2.73 -27.89 12.91
N LYS A 82 4.04 -27.88 12.66
CA LYS A 82 4.64 -28.16 11.34
C LYS A 82 4.91 -29.63 11.11
N GLU A 83 5.29 -30.39 12.13
CA GLU A 83 5.42 -31.85 12.04
C GLU A 83 4.07 -32.50 11.68
N HIS A 84 2.98 -32.04 12.30
CA HIS A 84 1.62 -32.52 11.97
C HIS A 84 1.06 -31.98 10.65
N GLY A 85 1.62 -30.88 10.13
CA GLY A 85 1.24 -30.30 8.83
C GLY A 85 1.65 -31.17 7.63
N VAL A 86 2.60 -32.10 7.79
CA VAL A 86 3.06 -33.03 6.74
C VAL A 86 2.07 -34.17 6.50
N TYR A 87 1.18 -34.46 7.46
CA TYR A 87 0.22 -35.59 7.40
C TYR A 87 -1.25 -35.17 7.26
N GLY A 88 -1.53 -33.94 6.79
CA GLY A 88 -2.89 -33.49 6.50
C GLY A 88 -3.76 -33.25 7.74
N PHE A 89 -3.15 -33.03 8.91
CA PHE A 89 -3.88 -32.66 10.12
C PHE A 89 -3.83 -31.13 10.32
N THR A 90 -4.96 -30.46 10.15
CA THR A 90 -5.16 -29.04 10.51
C THR A 90 -5.48 -28.88 12.00
N GLY A 91 -4.70 -29.53 12.86
CA GLY A 91 -4.87 -29.47 14.33
C GLY A 91 -4.13 -28.27 14.91
N SER A 92 -4.88 -27.25 15.31
CA SER A 92 -4.42 -25.93 15.78
C SER A 92 -3.88 -25.88 17.22
N MET A 93 -3.52 -27.01 17.82
CA MET A 93 -3.39 -27.14 19.27
C MET A 93 -2.38 -28.22 19.68
N VAL A 94 -1.44 -27.87 20.57
CA VAL A 94 -0.38 -28.77 21.10
C VAL A 94 -0.62 -29.11 22.58
N GLU A 95 -0.30 -30.34 23.00
CA GLU A 95 -0.41 -30.80 24.39
C GLU A 95 0.41 -29.94 25.37
N SER A 96 -0.21 -29.59 26.51
CA SER A 96 0.32 -28.62 27.48
C SER A 96 1.49 -29.13 28.36
N GLU A 97 1.81 -30.42 28.33
CA GLU A 97 2.74 -31.08 29.27
C GLU A 97 4.13 -31.44 28.68
N TRP A 98 4.40 -31.21 27.39
CA TRP A 98 5.71 -31.54 26.81
C TRP A 98 6.81 -30.56 27.28
N THR A 99 7.82 -31.06 28.00
CA THR A 99 8.95 -30.26 28.53
C THR A 99 10.16 -30.18 27.61
N GLY A 100 10.10 -30.78 26.42
CA GLY A 100 11.23 -30.93 25.49
C GLY A 100 12.18 -32.07 25.85
N HIS A 101 13.27 -32.22 25.07
CA HIS A 101 14.29 -33.27 25.26
C HIS A 101 15.25 -33.02 26.44
N PHE A 102 15.28 -31.79 26.96
CA PHE A 102 16.18 -31.37 28.04
C PHE A 102 15.38 -30.95 29.28
N LYS A 103 15.90 -31.27 30.47
CA LYS A 103 15.28 -30.91 31.76
C LYS A 103 15.53 -29.46 32.14
N SER A 104 16.54 -28.83 31.54
CA SER A 104 16.95 -27.46 31.82
C SER A 104 17.58 -26.79 30.61
N LYS A 105 17.62 -25.46 30.63
CA LYS A 105 18.34 -24.64 29.67
C LYS A 105 19.83 -24.99 29.65
N GLU A 106 20.43 -25.17 30.83
CA GLU A 106 21.86 -25.44 30.99
C GLU A 106 22.24 -26.77 30.33
N GLU A 107 21.38 -27.79 30.43
CA GLU A 107 21.57 -29.09 29.78
C GLU A 107 21.52 -28.98 28.25
N ALA A 108 20.52 -28.25 27.71
CA ALA A 108 20.38 -28.00 26.28
C ALA A 108 21.60 -27.25 25.71
N GLN A 109 22.06 -26.21 26.42
CA GLN A 109 23.22 -25.41 26.03
C GLN A 109 24.54 -26.19 26.12
N ALA A 110 24.70 -27.03 27.15
CA ALA A 110 25.86 -27.91 27.27
C ALA A 110 25.91 -28.91 26.12
N LYS A 111 24.76 -29.50 25.76
CA LYS A 111 24.68 -30.41 24.62
C LYS A 111 24.97 -29.73 23.29
N ALA A 112 24.46 -28.52 23.09
CA ALA A 112 24.77 -27.71 21.91
C ALA A 112 26.28 -27.45 21.76
N LYS A 113 26.95 -27.07 22.85
CA LYS A 113 28.42 -26.87 22.86
C LYS A 113 29.19 -28.15 22.59
N GLU A 114 28.78 -29.26 23.21
CA GLU A 114 29.38 -30.58 22.98
C GLU A 114 29.33 -30.96 21.49
N LEU A 115 28.17 -30.81 20.84
CA LEU A 115 28.01 -31.15 19.44
C LEU A 115 28.73 -30.15 18.52
N ALA A 116 28.65 -28.84 18.80
CA ALA A 116 29.34 -27.83 18.01
C ALA A 116 30.88 -27.99 18.04
N ALA A 117 31.43 -28.51 19.14
CA ALA A 117 32.86 -28.80 19.27
C ALA A 117 33.33 -29.97 18.38
N LYS A 118 32.41 -30.83 17.92
CA LYS A 118 32.69 -31.93 16.98
C LYS A 118 32.66 -31.48 15.50
N TYR A 119 32.63 -30.18 15.25
CA TYR A 119 32.69 -29.64 13.90
C TYR A 119 34.05 -29.98 13.27
N GLU A 120 34.02 -30.72 12.18
CA GLU A 120 35.20 -31.23 11.47
C GLU A 120 35.24 -30.66 10.06
N HIS A 121 36.44 -30.32 9.57
CA HIS A 121 36.66 -29.69 8.26
C HIS A 121 35.67 -28.52 7.98
N PRO A 122 35.73 -27.81 6.85
CA PRO A 122 34.68 -26.84 6.55
C PRO A 122 33.35 -27.51 6.18
N GLY A 123 32.42 -27.62 7.13
CA GLY A 123 31.04 -28.04 6.86
C GLY A 123 30.76 -29.54 7.06
N GLU A 124 31.53 -30.22 7.91
CA GLU A 124 31.31 -31.64 8.22
C GLU A 124 31.06 -31.91 9.72
N PHE A 125 30.28 -32.96 9.98
CA PHE A 125 30.06 -33.53 11.31
C PHE A 125 30.04 -35.06 11.18
N PRO A 126 30.48 -35.80 12.23
CA PRO A 126 30.29 -37.23 12.31
C PRO A 126 28.81 -37.64 12.19
N ALA A 127 28.53 -38.82 11.64
CA ALA A 127 27.15 -39.29 11.39
C ALA A 127 26.28 -39.33 12.67
N ASP A 128 26.85 -39.75 13.81
CA ASP A 128 26.16 -39.79 15.11
C ASP A 128 25.78 -38.39 15.62
N VAL A 129 26.50 -37.35 15.17
CA VAL A 129 26.21 -35.96 15.50
C VAL A 129 25.02 -35.46 14.71
N TRP A 130 24.86 -35.86 13.45
CA TRP A 130 23.70 -35.48 12.64
C TRP A 130 22.38 -36.08 13.14
N GLU A 131 22.40 -37.31 13.67
CA GLU A 131 21.24 -37.91 14.33
C GLU A 131 20.81 -37.10 15.57
N GLN A 132 21.78 -36.66 16.38
CA GLN A 132 21.52 -35.83 17.56
C GLN A 132 21.07 -34.42 17.19
N ILE A 133 21.68 -33.79 16.18
CA ILE A 133 21.25 -32.49 15.64
C ILE A 133 19.78 -32.57 15.20
N ARG A 134 19.40 -33.61 14.45
CA ARG A 134 18.00 -33.85 14.04
C ARG A 134 17.06 -34.06 15.23
N THR A 135 17.54 -34.71 16.29
CA THR A 135 16.75 -34.92 17.52
C THR A 135 16.48 -33.62 18.26
N TYR A 136 17.46 -32.69 18.30
CA TYR A 136 17.40 -31.49 19.15
C TYR A 136 17.11 -30.18 18.40
N GLN A 137 16.98 -30.22 17.07
CA GLN A 137 16.83 -29.04 16.19
C GLN A 137 15.72 -28.06 16.59
N PHE A 138 14.71 -28.53 17.33
CA PHE A 138 13.54 -27.78 17.75
C PHE A 138 13.62 -27.22 19.19
N ASP A 139 14.62 -27.62 19.99
CA ASP A 139 14.78 -27.04 21.32
C ASP A 139 15.40 -25.63 21.22
N PRO A 140 14.74 -24.58 21.74
CA PRO A 140 15.18 -23.20 21.53
C PRO A 140 16.47 -22.84 22.27
N ASP A 141 16.75 -23.47 23.41
CA ASP A 141 17.99 -23.21 24.15
C ASP A 141 19.17 -23.97 23.50
N PHE A 142 18.92 -25.17 22.96
CA PHE A 142 19.88 -25.88 22.12
C PHE A 142 20.18 -25.10 20.82
N ALA A 143 19.15 -24.72 20.06
CA ALA A 143 19.31 -24.04 18.78
C ALA A 143 20.01 -22.68 18.91
N GLU A 144 19.66 -21.90 19.94
CA GLU A 144 20.32 -20.63 20.24
C GLU A 144 21.81 -20.83 20.53
N ALA A 145 22.16 -21.76 21.41
CA ALA A 145 23.55 -22.03 21.76
C ALA A 145 24.33 -22.61 20.58
N PHE A 146 23.76 -23.58 19.87
CA PHE A 146 24.42 -24.24 18.73
C PHE A 146 24.73 -23.22 17.62
N ALA A 147 23.77 -22.35 17.28
CA ALA A 147 23.96 -21.31 16.28
C ALA A 147 25.01 -20.27 16.70
N LYS A 148 25.09 -19.93 18.00
CA LYS A 148 26.10 -19.01 18.55
C LYS A 148 27.51 -19.61 18.54
N GLU A 149 27.66 -20.87 18.91
CA GLU A 149 28.95 -21.56 18.98
C GLU A 149 29.58 -21.79 17.60
N LEU A 150 28.75 -22.14 16.61
CA LEU A 150 29.23 -22.30 15.24
C LEU A 150 29.48 -20.96 14.55
N GLY A 151 28.59 -19.99 14.76
CA GLY A 151 28.62 -18.72 14.04
C GLY A 151 28.22 -18.85 12.56
N PRO A 152 28.11 -17.70 11.87
CA PRO A 152 27.57 -17.64 10.50
C PRO A 152 28.42 -18.40 9.48
N ASP A 153 29.75 -18.29 9.53
CA ASP A 153 30.66 -18.89 8.55
C ASP A 153 30.56 -20.42 8.52
N LYS A 154 30.61 -21.08 9.70
CA LYS A 154 30.53 -22.54 9.82
C LYS A 154 29.16 -23.07 9.43
N ILE A 155 28.10 -22.35 9.82
CA ILE A 155 26.73 -22.72 9.44
C ILE A 155 26.53 -22.57 7.94
N GLY A 156 27.11 -21.54 7.31
CA GLY A 156 27.12 -21.41 5.86
C GLY A 156 27.79 -22.59 5.16
N TRP A 157 28.94 -23.05 5.68
CA TRP A 157 29.63 -24.24 5.15
C TRP A 157 28.76 -25.51 5.29
N LEU A 158 28.14 -25.71 6.45
CA LEU A 158 27.24 -26.82 6.70
C LEU A 158 26.04 -26.80 5.73
N ALA A 159 25.39 -25.65 5.57
CA ALA A 159 24.24 -25.51 4.69
C ALA A 159 24.62 -25.74 3.22
N GLY A 160 25.78 -25.22 2.79
CA GLY A 160 26.33 -25.44 1.44
C GLY A 160 26.56 -26.91 1.12
N ARG A 161 27.18 -27.66 2.04
CA ARG A 161 27.42 -29.10 1.86
C ARG A 161 26.16 -29.94 2.00
N ALA A 162 25.29 -29.61 2.95
CA ALA A 162 24.01 -30.31 3.13
C ALA A 162 23.06 -30.15 1.93
N LYS A 163 23.33 -29.23 1.01
CA LYS A 163 22.50 -29.03 -0.20
C LYS A 163 23.01 -29.82 -1.42
N ASN A 164 24.23 -30.35 -1.38
CA ASN A 164 24.86 -31.02 -2.52
C ASN A 164 25.11 -32.51 -2.20
N PRO A 165 24.29 -33.44 -2.73
CA PRO A 165 24.40 -34.88 -2.46
C PRO A 165 25.82 -35.44 -2.72
N ASP A 166 26.49 -34.98 -3.77
CA ASP A 166 27.84 -35.41 -4.15
C ASP A 166 28.93 -35.01 -3.14
N SER A 167 28.63 -34.10 -2.20
CA SER A 167 29.61 -33.60 -1.23
C SER A 167 29.94 -34.61 -0.13
N TRP A 168 29.15 -35.69 0.01
CA TRP A 168 29.29 -36.68 1.08
C TRP A 168 29.74 -38.06 0.62
N GLY A 169 29.93 -38.25 -0.70
CA GLY A 169 30.63 -39.42 -1.25
C GLY A 169 29.82 -40.72 -1.37
N ASP A 170 28.52 -40.71 -1.08
CA ASP A 170 27.57 -41.82 -1.34
C ASP A 170 26.23 -41.24 -1.83
N ASP A 171 25.40 -42.05 -2.49
CA ASP A 171 24.01 -41.75 -2.89
C ASP A 171 23.11 -41.57 -1.64
N ASP A 172 23.40 -40.55 -0.83
CA ASP A 172 22.91 -40.39 0.54
C ASP A 172 21.53 -39.71 0.54
N GLU A 173 20.48 -40.53 0.66
CA GLU A 173 19.08 -40.11 0.90
C GLU A 173 18.94 -39.17 2.13
N ASP A 174 19.96 -39.08 3.01
CA ASP A 174 19.95 -38.25 4.23
C ASP A 174 20.28 -36.75 4.00
N THR A 175 20.67 -36.35 2.79
CA THR A 175 21.09 -34.97 2.47
C THR A 175 19.99 -33.93 2.78
N GLU A 176 18.74 -34.20 2.39
CA GLU A 176 17.59 -33.33 2.68
C GLU A 176 17.29 -33.21 4.18
N GLY A 177 17.49 -34.30 4.93
CA GLY A 177 17.32 -34.33 6.38
C GLY A 177 18.32 -33.42 7.11
N ARG A 178 19.58 -33.40 6.67
CA ARG A 178 20.62 -32.51 7.22
C ARG A 178 20.35 -31.05 6.91
N PHE A 179 19.98 -30.73 5.67
CA PHE A 179 19.66 -29.36 5.28
C PHE A 179 18.48 -28.81 6.08
N THR A 180 17.40 -29.61 6.18
CA THR A 180 16.22 -29.28 6.97
C THR A 180 16.56 -29.07 8.44
N ALA A 181 17.47 -29.88 9.00
CA ALA A 181 17.90 -29.73 10.39
C ALA A 181 18.61 -28.41 10.68
N ILE A 182 19.53 -28.00 9.80
CA ILE A 182 20.19 -26.70 9.89
C ILE A 182 19.16 -25.56 9.78
N ALA A 183 18.27 -25.67 8.81
CA ALA A 183 17.25 -24.67 8.54
C ALA A 183 16.28 -24.49 9.72
N ASN A 184 15.88 -25.59 10.36
CA ASN A 184 15.03 -25.56 11.56
C ASN A 184 15.76 -24.93 12.74
N ILE A 185 17.02 -25.30 13.00
CA ILE A 185 17.84 -24.66 14.05
C ILE A 185 17.88 -23.14 13.87
N LEU A 186 18.13 -22.69 12.64
CA LEU A 186 18.17 -21.25 12.35
C LEU A 186 16.80 -20.58 12.48
N ALA A 187 15.72 -21.24 12.06
CA ALA A 187 14.37 -20.76 12.27
C ALA A 187 14.09 -20.55 13.77
N VAL A 188 14.46 -21.51 14.62
CA VAL A 188 14.29 -21.40 16.08
C VAL A 188 15.18 -20.28 16.65
N ALA A 189 16.47 -20.28 16.30
CA ALA A 189 17.43 -19.29 16.76
C ALA A 189 17.09 -17.86 16.31
N SER A 190 16.36 -17.71 15.19
CA SER A 190 15.90 -16.41 14.70
C SER A 190 14.98 -15.69 15.69
N HIS A 191 14.19 -16.42 16.50
CA HIS A 191 13.33 -15.85 17.55
C HIS A 191 14.11 -15.46 18.81
N ARG A 192 15.38 -15.86 18.89
CA ARG A 192 16.29 -15.61 20.02
C ARG A 192 17.28 -14.48 19.75
N GLY A 193 17.12 -13.78 18.61
CA GLY A 193 17.97 -12.64 18.24
C GLY A 193 19.41 -13.02 17.87
N VAL A 194 19.68 -14.30 17.58
CA VAL A 194 21.01 -14.77 17.15
C VAL A 194 21.38 -14.18 15.78
N ILE A 195 20.40 -14.17 14.88
CA ILE A 195 20.56 -13.72 13.50
C ILE A 195 20.34 -12.21 13.44
N ASN A 196 21.41 -11.46 13.65
CA ASN A 196 21.45 -9.99 13.56
C ASN A 196 22.25 -9.52 12.33
N ASP A 197 22.35 -8.21 12.13
CA ASP A 197 22.98 -7.64 10.93
C ASP A 197 24.46 -8.04 10.78
N ASP A 198 25.20 -8.13 11.89
CA ASP A 198 26.60 -8.53 11.88
C ASP A 198 26.76 -10.03 11.63
N TRP A 199 25.80 -10.84 12.08
CA TRP A 199 25.74 -12.25 11.76
C TRP A 199 25.45 -12.45 10.25
N LEU A 200 24.47 -11.73 9.71
CA LEU A 200 24.08 -11.84 8.29
C LEU A 200 25.21 -11.44 7.34
N LYS A 201 25.93 -10.34 7.62
CA LYS A 201 27.08 -9.90 6.82
C LYS A 201 28.19 -10.94 6.70
N LYS A 202 28.30 -11.82 7.71
CA LYS A 202 29.30 -12.89 7.78
C LYS A 202 28.75 -14.22 7.28
N PHE A 203 27.46 -14.30 6.93
CA PHE A 203 26.85 -15.49 6.38
C PHE A 203 27.23 -15.66 4.89
N ASP A 204 28.53 -15.81 4.63
CA ASP A 204 29.08 -16.39 3.41
C ASP A 204 30.39 -17.07 3.77
N PRO A 205 30.49 -18.40 3.60
CA PRO A 205 31.71 -19.16 3.81
C PRO A 205 32.93 -18.64 3.05
N MET A 206 32.71 -17.90 1.96
CA MET A 206 33.75 -17.33 1.10
C MET A 206 34.03 -15.84 1.37
N GLY A 207 33.34 -15.22 2.33
CA GLY A 207 33.58 -13.83 2.75
C GLY A 207 33.20 -12.76 1.72
N ARG A 208 32.30 -13.06 0.76
CA ARG A 208 31.85 -12.15 -0.31
C ARG A 208 30.62 -11.30 0.09
N GLY A 209 30.22 -11.34 1.35
CA GLY A 209 28.99 -10.72 1.86
C GLY A 209 27.83 -11.71 1.92
N THR A 210 26.67 -11.29 2.43
CA THR A 210 25.53 -12.18 2.73
C THR A 210 25.11 -13.09 1.57
N ASP A 211 25.11 -14.42 1.77
CA ASP A 211 24.57 -15.40 0.81
C ASP A 211 23.04 -15.47 0.90
N TYR A 212 22.38 -14.53 0.22
CA TYR A 212 20.93 -14.44 0.15
C TYR A 212 20.25 -15.65 -0.49
N ASN A 213 20.92 -16.36 -1.40
CA ASN A 213 20.33 -17.53 -2.06
C ASN A 213 20.27 -18.71 -1.09
N MET A 214 21.34 -18.94 -0.33
CA MET A 214 21.33 -19.95 0.73
C MET A 214 20.32 -19.61 1.84
N LEU A 215 20.26 -18.34 2.27
CA LEU A 215 19.25 -17.91 3.26
C LEU A 215 17.82 -18.12 2.76
N ALA A 216 17.54 -17.80 1.50
CA ALA A 216 16.22 -18.03 0.92
C ALA A 216 15.82 -19.51 0.96
N ASP A 217 16.76 -20.42 0.62
CA ASP A 217 16.51 -21.85 0.67
C ASP A 217 16.29 -22.35 2.12
N LEU A 218 17.09 -21.88 3.09
CA LEU A 218 16.90 -22.22 4.51
C LEU A 218 15.56 -21.69 5.06
N MET A 219 15.13 -20.50 4.65
CA MET A 219 13.86 -19.92 5.08
C MET A 219 12.63 -20.66 4.56
N MET A 220 12.80 -21.59 3.61
CA MET A 220 11.76 -22.53 3.19
C MET A 220 11.53 -23.67 4.20
N HIS A 221 12.23 -23.69 5.33
CA HIS A 221 11.99 -24.64 6.41
C HIS A 221 11.84 -23.91 7.75
N GLY A 222 11.10 -24.52 8.67
CA GLY A 222 10.82 -23.92 9.98
C GLY A 222 9.95 -22.65 9.92
N THR A 223 9.64 -22.09 11.10
CA THR A 223 8.95 -20.78 11.26
C THR A 223 9.97 -19.75 11.70
N TRP A 224 10.28 -18.80 10.83
CA TRP A 224 11.24 -17.76 11.14
C TRP A 224 10.57 -16.58 11.82
N ASN A 225 11.33 -15.91 12.70
CA ASN A 225 10.94 -14.68 13.33
C ASN A 225 10.67 -13.60 12.27
N LYS A 226 9.56 -12.87 12.44
CA LYS A 226 9.11 -11.82 11.51
C LYS A 226 10.24 -10.83 11.19
N ASP A 227 10.90 -10.30 12.20
CA ASP A 227 11.89 -9.23 12.02
C ASP A 227 13.14 -9.76 11.32
N THR A 228 13.52 -11.01 11.57
CA THR A 228 14.61 -11.68 10.86
C THR A 228 14.26 -11.87 9.38
N VAL A 229 13.02 -12.32 9.06
CA VAL A 229 12.53 -12.44 7.67
C VAL A 229 12.59 -11.08 6.96
N VAL A 230 12.06 -10.03 7.60
CA VAL A 230 12.05 -8.66 7.06
C VAL A 230 13.48 -8.19 6.78
N LYS A 231 14.41 -8.36 7.73
CA LYS A 231 15.82 -7.97 7.56
C LYS A 231 16.48 -8.67 6.38
N ILE A 232 16.32 -9.99 6.26
CA ILE A 232 16.95 -10.77 5.19
C ILE A 232 16.40 -10.35 3.82
N VAL A 233 15.07 -10.24 3.68
CA VAL A 233 14.45 -9.91 2.38
C VAL A 233 14.72 -8.46 1.99
N ASN A 234 14.61 -7.51 2.92
CA ASN A 234 14.97 -6.11 2.67
C ASN A 234 16.45 -5.95 2.33
N GLY A 235 17.34 -6.71 2.99
CA GLY A 235 18.76 -6.78 2.65
C GLY A 235 18.97 -7.27 1.22
N GLY A 236 18.35 -8.38 0.84
CA GLY A 236 18.47 -8.96 -0.51
C GLY A 236 17.97 -8.01 -1.59
N LEU A 237 16.83 -7.34 -1.36
CA LEU A 237 16.32 -6.30 -2.24
C LEU A 237 17.36 -5.16 -2.35
N LYS A 238 17.76 -4.56 -1.22
CA LYS A 238 18.68 -3.40 -1.19
C LYS A 238 20.03 -3.68 -1.83
N ASP A 239 20.61 -4.84 -1.57
CA ASP A 239 21.95 -5.22 -2.05
C ASP A 239 21.95 -5.66 -3.53
N GLY A 240 20.78 -5.68 -4.17
CA GLY A 240 20.66 -5.99 -5.59
C GLY A 240 20.89 -7.48 -5.90
N ALA A 241 20.42 -8.38 -5.03
CA ALA A 241 20.47 -9.81 -5.30
C ALA A 241 19.78 -10.15 -6.64
N GLN A 242 20.24 -11.24 -7.27
CA GLN A 242 19.72 -11.70 -8.55
C GLN A 242 18.22 -11.97 -8.50
N ASN A 243 17.49 -11.76 -9.60
CA ASN A 243 16.03 -11.84 -9.63
C ASN A 243 15.47 -13.17 -9.12
N TYR A 244 16.08 -14.30 -9.46
CA TYR A 244 15.67 -15.62 -8.94
C TYR A 244 15.89 -15.74 -7.43
N THR A 245 16.96 -15.14 -6.90
CA THR A 245 17.19 -15.08 -5.45
C THR A 245 16.13 -14.22 -4.77
N ILE A 246 15.79 -13.06 -5.35
CA ILE A 246 14.69 -12.22 -4.86
C ILE A 246 13.36 -12.98 -4.88
N ALA A 247 13.05 -13.69 -5.96
CA ALA A 247 11.85 -14.49 -6.05
C ALA A 247 11.77 -15.51 -4.91
N LYS A 248 12.84 -16.27 -4.64
CA LYS A 248 12.89 -17.20 -3.51
C LYS A 248 12.73 -16.51 -2.15
N LEU A 249 13.36 -15.35 -1.95
CA LEU A 249 13.21 -14.58 -0.72
C LEU A 249 11.76 -14.14 -0.50
N LEU A 250 11.10 -13.67 -1.55
CA LEU A 250 9.68 -13.32 -1.51
C LEU A 250 8.81 -14.55 -1.24
N ASP A 251 9.14 -15.71 -1.82
CA ASP A 251 8.44 -16.97 -1.54
C ASP A 251 8.53 -17.36 -0.06
N ALA A 252 9.74 -17.29 0.49
CA ALA A 252 9.99 -17.59 1.88
C ALA A 252 9.27 -16.60 2.80
N ALA A 253 9.25 -15.31 2.44
CA ALA A 253 8.50 -14.28 3.16
C ALA A 253 6.99 -14.50 3.12
N ALA A 254 6.44 -15.05 2.02
CA ALA A 254 5.01 -15.33 1.89
C ALA A 254 4.48 -16.29 2.98
N ARG A 255 5.35 -17.14 3.55
CA ARG A 255 5.02 -18.05 4.66
C ARG A 255 4.82 -17.33 6.00
N ASN A 256 5.13 -16.03 6.06
CA ASN A 256 4.87 -15.16 7.19
C ASN A 256 4.13 -13.90 6.69
N PRO A 257 2.78 -13.95 6.60
CA PRO A 257 1.98 -12.85 6.08
C PRO A 257 2.28 -11.48 6.71
N PHE A 258 2.63 -11.45 8.00
CA PHE A 258 3.00 -10.21 8.70
C PHE A 258 4.35 -9.64 8.25
N ALA A 259 5.34 -10.50 8.01
CA ALA A 259 6.61 -10.09 7.42
C ALA A 259 6.37 -9.63 5.97
N ALA A 260 5.57 -10.37 5.21
CA ALA A 260 5.25 -10.04 3.81
C ALA A 260 4.58 -8.66 3.69
N THR A 261 3.62 -8.31 4.54
CA THR A 261 3.01 -6.97 4.58
C THR A 261 4.04 -5.88 4.85
N GLN A 262 4.93 -6.09 5.84
CA GLN A 262 5.97 -5.11 6.16
C GLN A 262 6.95 -4.93 4.99
N ILE A 263 7.45 -6.04 4.43
CA ILE A 263 8.38 -6.03 3.30
C ILE A 263 7.76 -5.31 2.09
N TYR A 264 6.49 -5.59 1.78
CA TYR A 264 5.82 -4.91 0.67
C TYR A 264 5.64 -3.42 1.00
N SER A 265 5.21 -3.07 2.20
CA SER A 265 5.07 -1.67 2.59
C SER A 265 6.39 -0.89 2.51
N ASP A 266 7.49 -1.47 2.98
CA ASP A 266 8.85 -0.88 2.98
C ASP A 266 9.41 -0.70 1.57
N ASN A 267 9.07 -1.61 0.64
CA ASN A 267 9.60 -1.65 -0.72
C ASN A 267 8.50 -1.44 -1.77
N PHE A 268 7.47 -0.65 -1.42
CA PHE A 268 6.22 -0.55 -2.17
C PHE A 268 6.45 -0.26 -3.65
N GLU A 269 7.19 0.80 -3.99
CA GLU A 269 7.42 1.19 -5.39
C GLU A 269 8.10 0.08 -6.20
N ARG A 270 9.11 -0.57 -5.61
CA ARG A 270 9.88 -1.62 -6.27
C ARG A 270 9.05 -2.87 -6.51
N ILE A 271 8.29 -3.30 -5.51
CA ILE A 271 7.46 -4.51 -5.62
C ILE A 271 6.24 -4.23 -6.50
N SER A 272 5.64 -3.04 -6.44
CA SER A 272 4.56 -2.65 -7.34
C SER A 272 5.04 -2.61 -8.80
N ALA A 273 6.28 -2.19 -9.07
CA ALA A 273 6.89 -2.31 -10.39
C ALA A 273 7.12 -3.77 -10.82
N MET A 274 7.45 -4.67 -9.88
CA MET A 274 7.50 -6.12 -10.18
C MET A 274 6.12 -6.70 -10.49
N VAL A 275 5.07 -6.22 -9.81
CA VAL A 275 3.68 -6.65 -9.99
C VAL A 275 3.11 -6.23 -11.35
N SER A 276 3.40 -5.00 -11.80
CA SER A 276 2.96 -4.47 -13.10
C SER A 276 3.83 -4.93 -14.27
N GLY A 277 5.02 -5.48 -14.01
CA GLY A 277 5.99 -5.82 -15.07
C GLY A 277 6.84 -4.65 -15.53
N ASP A 278 6.90 -3.57 -14.78
CA ASP A 278 7.74 -2.41 -15.09
C ASP A 278 9.18 -2.56 -14.55
N ALA A 279 9.43 -3.48 -13.62
CA ALA A 279 10.76 -3.69 -13.04
C ALA A 279 11.72 -4.43 -13.99
N TRP A 280 12.92 -3.87 -14.20
CA TRP A 280 13.94 -4.47 -15.07
C TRP A 280 14.32 -5.90 -14.64
N GLY A 281 14.41 -6.80 -15.61
CA GLY A 281 14.61 -8.25 -15.40
C GLY A 281 13.40 -8.99 -14.81
N TRP A 282 12.30 -8.28 -14.50
CA TRP A 282 10.97 -8.82 -14.24
C TRP A 282 9.99 -8.51 -15.38
N VAL A 283 10.42 -7.72 -16.36
CA VAL A 283 9.62 -7.14 -17.47
C VAL A 283 8.85 -8.15 -18.34
N GLN A 284 9.18 -9.44 -18.24
CA GLN A 284 8.53 -10.51 -18.96
C GLN A 284 8.03 -11.56 -17.97
N ILE A 285 7.02 -11.22 -17.16
CA ILE A 285 6.36 -12.02 -16.10
C ILE A 285 5.71 -13.31 -16.66
N LYS A 286 6.44 -14.12 -17.44
CA LYS A 286 6.04 -15.43 -17.95
C LYS A 286 6.92 -16.55 -17.41
N ASP A 287 7.96 -16.22 -16.66
CA ASP A 287 8.80 -17.23 -16.00
C ASP A 287 8.20 -17.62 -14.64
N ASP A 288 7.58 -18.79 -14.58
CA ASP A 288 6.93 -19.32 -13.37
C ASP A 288 7.83 -19.29 -12.12
N LYS A 289 9.16 -19.37 -12.28
CA LYS A 289 10.13 -19.33 -11.16
C LYS A 289 10.26 -17.93 -10.55
N LEU A 290 9.91 -16.88 -11.27
CA LEU A 290 9.82 -15.52 -10.75
C LEU A 290 8.40 -15.21 -10.30
N VAL A 291 7.41 -15.64 -11.08
CA VAL A 291 6.03 -15.19 -10.93
C VAL A 291 5.26 -15.93 -9.86
N GLY A 292 5.43 -17.25 -9.76
CA GLY A 292 4.79 -18.06 -8.72
C GLY A 292 5.11 -17.54 -7.31
N PRO A 293 6.39 -17.33 -6.99
CA PRO A 293 6.80 -16.72 -5.73
C PRO A 293 6.23 -15.31 -5.48
N LEU A 294 6.30 -14.42 -6.48
CA LEU A 294 5.76 -13.07 -6.36
C LEU A 294 4.24 -13.09 -6.11
N SER A 295 3.51 -13.97 -6.79
CA SER A 295 2.07 -14.11 -6.60
C SER A 295 1.70 -14.56 -5.18
N ARG A 296 2.39 -15.58 -4.66
CA ARG A 296 2.19 -16.03 -3.27
C ARG A 296 2.53 -14.92 -2.28
N PHE A 297 3.63 -14.20 -2.51
CA PHE A 297 4.02 -13.06 -1.69
C PHE A 297 2.97 -11.95 -1.68
N VAL A 298 2.46 -11.54 -2.84
CA VAL A 298 1.44 -10.47 -2.93
C VAL A 298 0.16 -10.88 -2.22
N ASN A 299 -0.31 -12.12 -2.41
CA ASN A 299 -1.49 -12.64 -1.72
C ASN A 299 -1.28 -12.70 -0.20
N ALA A 300 -0.13 -13.22 0.25
CA ALA A 300 0.24 -13.30 1.65
C ALA A 300 0.33 -11.91 2.30
N ALA A 301 0.99 -10.96 1.64
CA ALA A 301 1.18 -9.59 2.14
C ALA A 301 -0.12 -8.79 2.25
N THR A 302 -1.13 -9.13 1.44
CA THR A 302 -2.40 -8.41 1.36
C THR A 302 -3.53 -9.21 1.99
N LEU A 303 -4.26 -10.01 1.21
CA LEU A 303 -5.50 -10.66 1.61
C LEU A 303 -5.33 -11.63 2.79
N GLU A 304 -4.29 -12.46 2.81
CA GLU A 304 -4.09 -13.39 3.93
C GLU A 304 -3.70 -12.67 5.22
N SER A 305 -2.79 -11.68 5.12
CA SER A 305 -2.39 -10.87 6.26
C SER A 305 -3.55 -10.05 6.83
N GLN A 306 -4.40 -9.50 5.97
CA GLN A 306 -5.62 -8.80 6.37
C GLN A 306 -6.51 -9.70 7.24
N GLN A 307 -6.81 -10.91 6.76
CA GLN A 307 -7.64 -11.87 7.50
C GLN A 307 -6.98 -12.34 8.81
N ASN A 308 -5.65 -12.41 8.84
CA ASN A 308 -4.90 -12.79 10.02
C ASN A 308 -4.91 -11.68 11.08
N TYR A 309 -4.72 -10.41 10.69
CA TYR A 309 -4.86 -9.27 11.61
C TYR A 309 -6.28 -9.15 12.13
N GLU A 310 -7.30 -9.30 11.27
CA GLU A 310 -8.71 -9.27 11.67
C GLU A 310 -9.02 -10.34 12.73
N ARG A 311 -8.48 -11.55 12.57
CA ARG A 311 -8.65 -12.63 13.55
C ARG A 311 -7.95 -12.37 14.88
N MET A 312 -6.78 -11.72 14.86
CA MET A 312 -5.98 -11.48 16.07
C MET A 312 -6.42 -10.24 16.83
N ASN A 313 -6.84 -9.20 16.11
CA ASN A 313 -7.23 -7.92 16.70
C ASN A 313 -8.34 -7.26 15.86
N PRO A 314 -9.60 -7.75 15.94
CA PRO A 314 -10.71 -7.26 15.12
C PRO A 314 -11.01 -5.76 15.26
N ASN A 315 -10.60 -5.16 16.39
CA ASN A 315 -10.85 -3.74 16.68
C ASN A 315 -9.56 -2.89 16.60
N GLY A 316 -8.43 -3.49 16.22
CA GLY A 316 -7.13 -2.84 16.17
C GLY A 316 -6.75 -2.37 14.77
N PRO A 317 -5.64 -1.62 14.66
CA PRO A 317 -5.11 -1.24 13.36
C PRO A 317 -4.71 -2.50 12.57
N ASN A 318 -5.10 -2.52 11.29
CA ASN A 318 -4.73 -3.58 10.36
C ASN A 318 -3.72 -3.04 9.32
N PRO A 319 -2.40 -3.26 9.50
CA PRO A 319 -1.38 -2.78 8.55
C PRO A 319 -1.58 -3.29 7.12
N ALA A 320 -2.19 -4.46 6.93
CA ALA A 320 -2.46 -5.00 5.61
C ALA A 320 -3.53 -4.17 4.88
N GLU A 321 -4.51 -3.61 5.59
CA GLU A 321 -5.49 -2.68 5.02
C GLU A 321 -4.82 -1.38 4.55
N GLY A 322 -3.85 -0.87 5.30
CA GLY A 322 -3.04 0.28 4.87
C GLY A 322 -2.24 0.00 3.59
N LEU A 323 -1.63 -1.19 3.49
CA LEU A 323 -0.96 -1.63 2.26
C LEU A 323 -1.96 -1.80 1.10
N MET A 324 -3.10 -2.47 1.33
CA MET A 324 -4.14 -2.67 0.34
C MET A 324 -4.73 -1.34 -0.14
N ALA A 325 -4.86 -0.34 0.73
CA ALA A 325 -5.31 1.00 0.36
C ALA A 325 -4.31 1.70 -0.58
N ARG A 326 -2.99 1.50 -0.38
CA ARG A 326 -1.95 2.00 -1.29
C ARG A 326 -2.00 1.26 -2.63
N VAL A 327 -2.13 -0.07 -2.62
CA VAL A 327 -2.28 -0.89 -3.85
C VAL A 327 -3.54 -0.51 -4.61
N LEU A 328 -4.66 -0.34 -3.90
CA LEU A 328 -5.92 0.16 -4.44
C LEU A 328 -5.72 1.53 -5.08
N GLY A 329 -5.05 2.45 -4.38
CA GLY A 329 -4.66 3.74 -4.91
C GLY A 329 -3.96 3.61 -6.27
N LEU A 330 -2.94 2.76 -6.38
CA LEU A 330 -2.25 2.50 -7.65
C LEU A 330 -3.17 1.95 -8.75
N THR A 331 -4.03 0.98 -8.43
CA THR A 331 -4.97 0.41 -9.41
C THR A 331 -5.99 1.44 -9.91
N GLN A 332 -6.36 2.38 -9.04
CA GLN A 332 -7.29 3.46 -9.33
C GLN A 332 -6.61 4.62 -10.05
N THR A 333 -5.32 4.85 -9.83
CA THR A 333 -4.59 5.96 -10.46
C THR A 333 -4.09 5.65 -11.86
N LYS A 334 -3.49 4.47 -12.04
CA LYS A 334 -2.74 4.10 -13.24
C LYS A 334 -3.64 3.40 -14.25
N ARG A 335 -3.93 4.07 -15.38
CA ARG A 335 -4.69 3.48 -16.49
C ARG A 335 -3.92 2.26 -17.00
N GLY A 336 -4.58 1.11 -17.05
CA GLY A 336 -3.92 -0.15 -17.43
C GLY A 336 -2.97 -0.72 -16.38
N PHE A 337 -3.05 -0.31 -15.10
CA PHE A 337 -2.40 -1.06 -14.02
C PHE A 337 -3.01 -2.44 -13.90
N THR A 338 -2.43 -3.35 -14.66
CA THR A 338 -2.77 -4.76 -14.68
C THR A 338 -1.50 -5.54 -14.50
N SER A 339 -1.59 -6.68 -13.85
CA SER A 339 -0.53 -7.66 -13.93
C SER A 339 -0.72 -8.49 -15.21
N PRO A 340 0.33 -8.69 -16.02
CA PRO A 340 0.28 -9.64 -17.13
C PRO A 340 0.11 -11.10 -16.67
N HIS A 341 0.15 -11.38 -15.36
CA HIS A 341 -0.06 -12.71 -14.79
C HIS A 341 -1.40 -12.84 -14.08
N GLY A 342 -2.14 -13.90 -14.42
CA GLY A 342 -3.52 -14.10 -13.98
C GLY A 342 -3.70 -14.16 -12.45
N ASP A 343 -2.80 -14.80 -11.71
CA ASP A 343 -2.99 -14.96 -10.25
C ASP A 343 -2.70 -13.68 -9.46
N ILE A 344 -1.74 -12.87 -9.92
CA ILE A 344 -1.50 -11.54 -9.36
C ILE A 344 -2.69 -10.65 -9.72
N GLN A 345 -3.15 -10.69 -10.97
CA GLN A 345 -4.33 -9.93 -11.41
C GLN A 345 -5.58 -10.28 -10.60
N LYS A 346 -5.84 -11.56 -10.32
CA LYS A 346 -6.97 -11.98 -9.45
C LYS A 346 -6.87 -11.37 -8.05
N THR A 347 -5.66 -11.28 -7.49
CA THR A 347 -5.45 -10.65 -6.19
C THR A 347 -5.77 -9.16 -6.25
N LEU A 348 -5.29 -8.46 -7.28
CA LEU A 348 -5.60 -7.04 -7.52
C LEU A 348 -7.11 -6.82 -7.73
N ASP A 349 -7.76 -7.65 -8.55
CA ASP A 349 -9.19 -7.60 -8.82
C ASP A 349 -10.00 -7.79 -7.53
N THR A 350 -9.56 -8.69 -6.65
CA THR A 350 -10.20 -8.89 -5.34
C THR A 350 -10.08 -7.64 -4.47
N ILE A 351 -8.90 -7.00 -4.42
CA ILE A 351 -8.72 -5.73 -3.70
C ILE A 351 -9.63 -4.64 -4.28
N VAL A 352 -9.67 -4.49 -5.61
CA VAL A 352 -10.48 -3.47 -6.28
C VAL A 352 -11.98 -3.71 -6.04
N ASN A 353 -12.46 -4.93 -6.22
CA ASN A 353 -13.90 -5.22 -6.20
C ASN A 353 -14.45 -5.31 -4.78
N ASP A 354 -13.70 -5.90 -3.84
CA ASP A 354 -14.23 -6.23 -2.51
C ASP A 354 -13.86 -5.19 -1.45
N TRP A 355 -12.86 -4.34 -1.72
CA TRP A 355 -12.28 -3.43 -0.74
C TRP A 355 -12.32 -1.94 -1.12
N ALA A 356 -12.62 -1.57 -2.37
CA ALA A 356 -12.64 -0.16 -2.78
C ALA A 356 -13.60 0.74 -1.96
N GLU A 357 -14.70 0.17 -1.46
CA GLU A 357 -15.66 0.89 -0.64
C GLU A 357 -15.33 0.87 0.86
N LYS A 358 -14.42 -0.01 1.29
CA LYS A 358 -14.06 -0.22 2.70
C LYS A 358 -12.78 0.51 3.07
N LEU A 359 -11.84 0.60 2.13
CA LEU A 359 -10.52 1.17 2.37
C LEU A 359 -10.45 2.63 1.98
N THR A 360 -10.00 3.46 2.91
CA THR A 360 -9.67 4.85 2.65
C THR A 360 -8.28 4.91 2.03
N VAL A 361 -8.19 5.40 0.79
CA VAL A 361 -6.90 5.60 0.13
C VAL A 361 -6.11 6.73 0.82
N PRO A 362 -4.77 6.68 0.82
CA PRO A 362 -3.95 7.75 1.38
C PRO A 362 -4.26 9.11 0.74
N ASN A 363 -4.10 10.18 1.51
CA ASN A 363 -4.21 11.52 0.94
C ASN A 363 -3.13 11.75 -0.13
N PRO A 364 -3.46 12.45 -1.23
CA PRO A 364 -2.50 12.72 -2.28
C PRO A 364 -1.36 13.63 -1.79
N GLU A 365 -0.20 13.52 -2.42
CA GLU A 365 0.92 14.44 -2.18
C GLU A 365 0.51 15.88 -2.52
N THR A 366 0.68 16.77 -1.55
CA THR A 366 0.40 18.21 -1.67
C THR A 366 1.47 18.95 -2.45
N LEU A 367 1.10 20.03 -3.13
CA LEU A 367 2.07 20.91 -3.78
C LEU A 367 2.81 21.77 -2.76
N ASN A 368 4.12 21.94 -2.96
CA ASN A 368 4.98 22.86 -2.18
C ASN A 368 4.85 22.71 -0.64
N GLY A 369 4.63 21.48 -0.16
CA GLY A 369 4.53 21.21 1.28
C GLY A 369 3.23 21.69 1.94
N GLY A 370 2.12 21.77 1.19
CA GLY A 370 0.81 22.07 1.75
C GLY A 370 0.36 21.06 2.82
N THR A 371 -0.76 21.38 3.46
CA THR A 371 -1.25 20.66 4.64
C THR A 371 -2.69 20.21 4.46
N TYR A 372 -3.07 19.18 5.21
CA TYR A 372 -4.44 18.72 5.32
C TYR A 372 -5.04 19.14 6.65
N SER A 373 -6.28 19.62 6.61
CA SER A 373 -7.02 20.02 7.80
C SER A 373 -8.38 19.30 7.86
N PRO A 374 -8.76 18.70 9.00
CA PRO A 374 -10.07 18.07 9.15
C PRO A 374 -11.18 19.13 9.20
N LEU A 375 -12.36 18.77 8.70
CA LEU A 375 -13.57 19.58 8.84
C LEU A 375 -14.45 19.05 9.97
N HIS A 376 -14.92 19.94 10.83
CA HIS A 376 -15.83 19.59 11.93
C HIS A 376 -17.00 20.58 12.01
N PRO A 377 -18.26 20.14 11.81
CA PRO A 377 -18.65 18.80 11.34
C PRO A 377 -18.26 18.56 9.85
N PRO A 378 -18.19 17.29 9.39
CA PRO A 378 -18.02 17.00 7.97
C PRO A 378 -19.20 17.55 7.16
N PRO A 379 -18.97 18.25 6.03
CA PRO A 379 -20.05 18.79 5.21
C PRO A 379 -20.89 17.70 4.55
N ASP A 380 -22.22 17.87 4.52
CA ASP A 380 -23.16 16.93 3.90
C ASP A 380 -23.19 17.11 2.37
N PRO A 381 -22.81 16.09 1.57
CA PRO A 381 -22.81 16.17 0.10
C PRO A 381 -24.19 16.32 -0.51
N LYS A 382 -25.28 16.18 0.27
CA LYS A 382 -26.66 16.41 -0.19
C LYS A 382 -27.02 17.89 -0.36
N LEU A 383 -26.20 18.81 0.14
CA LEU A 383 -26.43 20.23 -0.03
C LEU A 383 -26.06 20.66 -1.46
N PRO A 384 -26.91 21.48 -2.12
CA PRO A 384 -26.60 21.99 -3.45
C PRO A 384 -25.36 22.90 -3.37
N ILE A 385 -24.50 22.80 -4.37
CA ILE A 385 -23.33 23.65 -4.49
C ILE A 385 -23.64 24.79 -5.45
N ASP A 386 -23.46 26.02 -4.97
CA ASP A 386 -23.44 27.19 -5.83
C ASP A 386 -22.12 27.22 -6.61
N TRP A 387 -22.23 27.03 -7.93
CA TRP A 387 -21.09 26.97 -8.83
C TRP A 387 -20.29 28.28 -8.84
N GLU A 388 -20.92 29.43 -8.55
CA GLU A 388 -20.24 30.72 -8.51
C GLU A 388 -19.26 30.83 -7.33
N GLN A 389 -19.40 29.99 -6.30
CA GLN A 389 -18.51 29.99 -5.13
C GLN A 389 -17.24 29.17 -5.34
N VAL A 390 -17.17 28.34 -6.39
CA VAL A 390 -15.98 27.53 -6.68
C VAL A 390 -14.84 28.44 -7.07
N SER A 391 -13.69 28.27 -6.42
CA SER A 391 -12.51 29.11 -6.61
C SER A 391 -11.25 28.27 -6.60
N GLN A 392 -10.56 28.25 -7.74
CA GLN A 392 -9.31 27.51 -7.89
C GLN A 392 -8.27 27.93 -6.85
N GLY A 393 -7.55 26.92 -6.36
CA GLY A 393 -6.50 27.06 -5.37
C GLY A 393 -5.14 27.33 -6.00
N GLY A 394 -4.11 26.75 -5.38
CA GLY A 394 -2.72 26.84 -5.83
C GLY A 394 -2.32 25.73 -6.81
N ILE A 395 -3.27 25.00 -7.39
CA ILE A 395 -3.04 23.88 -8.31
C ILE A 395 -3.38 24.31 -9.73
N GLY A 396 -2.58 23.95 -10.72
CA GLY A 396 -2.83 24.22 -12.15
C GLY A 396 -3.93 23.37 -12.80
N ASP A 397 -5.02 23.04 -12.10
CA ASP A 397 -6.08 22.13 -12.56
C ASP A 397 -7.33 22.86 -13.10
N CYS A 398 -7.14 24.04 -13.69
CA CYS A 398 -8.23 24.90 -14.19
C CYS A 398 -9.17 24.18 -15.14
N TRP A 399 -8.64 23.25 -15.93
CA TRP A 399 -9.37 22.42 -16.86
C TRP A 399 -10.36 21.47 -16.16
N PHE A 400 -9.98 20.93 -14.99
CA PHE A 400 -10.84 20.08 -14.18
C PHE A 400 -11.91 20.92 -13.51
N LEU A 401 -11.52 22.00 -12.83
CA LEU A 401 -12.46 22.86 -12.12
C LEU A 401 -13.46 23.53 -13.05
N ALA A 402 -13.04 24.00 -14.24
CA ALA A 402 -13.96 24.54 -15.23
C ALA A 402 -14.98 23.48 -15.71
N GLY A 403 -14.54 22.24 -15.93
CA GLY A 403 -15.44 21.12 -16.26
C GLY A 403 -16.45 20.82 -15.14
N LEU A 404 -15.99 20.83 -13.89
CA LEU A 404 -16.83 20.62 -12.72
C LEU A 404 -17.83 21.76 -12.50
N ILE A 405 -17.39 23.02 -12.63
CA ILE A 405 -18.24 24.22 -12.55
C ILE A 405 -19.33 24.16 -13.63
N ALA A 406 -19.00 23.76 -14.85
CA ALA A 406 -19.97 23.62 -15.93
C ALA A 406 -21.04 22.56 -15.62
N GLU A 407 -20.68 21.46 -14.94
CA GLU A 407 -21.64 20.46 -14.45
C GLU A 407 -22.49 20.99 -13.28
N LEU A 408 -21.88 21.68 -12.32
CA LEU A 408 -22.57 22.30 -11.18
C LEU A 408 -23.57 23.37 -11.63
N LYS A 409 -23.23 24.15 -12.66
CA LYS A 409 -24.13 25.13 -13.28
C LYS A 409 -25.35 24.47 -13.90
N ARG A 410 -25.18 23.29 -14.52
CA ARG A 410 -26.30 22.50 -15.05
C ARG A 410 -27.14 21.92 -13.91
N ASP A 411 -26.47 21.34 -12.92
CA ASP A 411 -27.05 20.57 -11.83
C ASP A 411 -26.33 20.88 -10.50
N PRO A 412 -26.90 21.77 -9.66
CA PRO A 412 -26.32 22.08 -8.35
C PRO A 412 -26.18 20.87 -7.40
N ASN A 413 -26.89 19.78 -7.68
CA ASN A 413 -26.81 18.51 -6.93
C ASN A 413 -25.81 17.52 -7.57
N PHE A 414 -24.95 17.97 -8.49
CA PHE A 414 -24.01 17.08 -9.18
C PHE A 414 -23.12 16.29 -8.20
N LEU A 415 -22.62 16.94 -7.15
CA LEU A 415 -21.82 16.26 -6.11
C LEU A 415 -22.65 15.25 -5.31
N SER A 416 -23.92 15.54 -4.99
CA SER A 416 -24.77 14.64 -4.21
C SER A 416 -25.03 13.30 -4.92
N LYS A 417 -24.91 13.28 -6.25
CA LYS A 417 -25.06 12.07 -7.09
C LYS A 417 -23.79 11.23 -7.15
N ARG A 418 -22.67 11.75 -6.66
CA ARG A 418 -21.31 11.20 -6.86
C ARG A 418 -20.50 11.06 -5.58
N MET A 419 -20.92 11.73 -4.52
CA MET A 419 -20.27 11.70 -3.22
C MET A 419 -21.22 11.11 -2.19
N VAL A 420 -20.71 10.16 -1.41
CA VAL A 420 -21.40 9.60 -0.24
C VAL A 420 -20.55 9.88 0.99
N LEU A 421 -21.14 10.54 1.99
CA LEU A 421 -20.56 10.65 3.33
C LEU A 421 -20.79 9.33 4.06
N ASN A 422 -19.71 8.69 4.50
CA ASN A 422 -19.74 7.41 5.20
C ASN A 422 -19.89 7.62 6.72
N PRO A 423 -20.38 6.61 7.47
CA PRO A 423 -20.57 6.73 8.92
C PRO A 423 -19.30 7.06 9.72
N ASP A 424 -18.13 6.72 9.19
CA ASP A 424 -16.82 7.00 9.80
C ASP A 424 -16.25 8.40 9.45
N GLY A 425 -17.02 9.24 8.76
CA GLY A 425 -16.63 10.59 8.38
C GLY A 425 -15.78 10.68 7.10
N THR A 426 -15.53 9.56 6.41
CA THR A 426 -14.87 9.53 5.10
C THR A 426 -15.86 9.78 3.97
N TYR A 427 -15.36 10.02 2.75
CA TYR A 427 -16.17 10.25 1.56
C TYR A 427 -15.85 9.23 0.48
N THR A 428 -16.87 8.58 -0.07
CA THR A 428 -16.74 7.78 -1.29
C THR A 428 -17.16 8.60 -2.49
N VAL A 429 -16.23 8.84 -3.41
CA VAL A 429 -16.42 9.65 -4.62
C VAL A 429 -16.43 8.76 -5.86
N THR A 430 -17.37 8.97 -6.77
CA THR A 430 -17.49 8.19 -8.02
C THR A 430 -17.01 9.00 -9.22
N PHE A 431 -15.93 8.53 -9.83
CA PHE A 431 -15.42 8.94 -11.14
C PHE A 431 -15.68 7.86 -12.17
N PHE A 432 -15.21 8.06 -13.39
CA PHE A 432 -15.40 7.16 -14.50
C PHE A 432 -14.08 6.95 -15.25
N ARG A 433 -13.84 5.74 -15.72
CA ARG A 433 -12.72 5.40 -16.60
C ARG A 433 -13.22 4.44 -17.65
N ASP A 434 -13.01 4.77 -18.93
CA ASP A 434 -13.52 3.97 -20.05
C ASP A 434 -15.05 3.72 -19.94
N GLY A 435 -15.79 4.73 -19.48
CA GLY A 435 -17.23 4.67 -19.24
C GLY A 435 -17.67 3.85 -18.01
N LYS A 436 -16.75 3.22 -17.28
CA LYS A 436 -17.05 2.42 -16.08
C LYS A 436 -16.85 3.24 -14.80
N PRO A 437 -17.73 3.12 -13.79
CA PRO A 437 -17.58 3.84 -12.54
C PRO A 437 -16.37 3.33 -11.74
N VAL A 438 -15.61 4.25 -11.15
CA VAL A 438 -14.49 4.01 -10.23
C VAL A 438 -14.78 4.74 -8.93
N LYS A 439 -14.84 3.99 -7.82
CA LYS A 439 -15.10 4.52 -6.48
C LYS A 439 -13.79 4.80 -5.76
N VAL A 440 -13.59 6.04 -5.34
CA VAL A 440 -12.41 6.50 -4.61
C VAL A 440 -12.86 6.96 -3.22
N ARG A 441 -12.48 6.22 -2.18
CA ARG A 441 -12.80 6.58 -0.80
C ARG A 441 -11.65 7.36 -0.19
N VAL A 442 -11.89 8.60 0.20
CA VAL A 442 -10.93 9.52 0.82
C VAL A 442 -11.39 9.95 2.21
N ASP A 443 -10.46 10.42 3.05
CA ASP A 443 -10.85 11.00 4.33
C ASP A 443 -11.58 12.35 4.17
N GLY A 444 -12.11 12.89 5.27
CA GLY A 444 -12.81 14.18 5.31
C GLY A 444 -11.92 15.42 5.44
N GLN A 445 -10.60 15.33 5.23
CA GLN A 445 -9.69 16.46 5.31
C GLN A 445 -9.67 17.28 4.01
N VAL A 446 -9.48 18.59 4.11
CA VAL A 446 -9.28 19.49 2.97
C VAL A 446 -7.81 19.85 2.82
N SER A 447 -7.35 19.99 1.58
CA SER A 447 -5.98 20.42 1.24
C SER A 447 -5.89 21.94 1.24
N SER A 448 -4.82 22.49 1.82
CA SER A 448 -4.51 23.91 1.73
C SER A 448 -4.09 24.37 0.33
N ASN A 449 -3.71 23.45 -0.57
CA ASN A 449 -3.45 23.76 -1.98
C ASN A 449 -4.71 23.69 -2.84
N GLY A 450 -5.73 22.98 -2.36
CA GLY A 450 -6.96 22.72 -3.10
C GLY A 450 -7.77 23.99 -3.36
N GLN A 451 -8.88 23.85 -4.06
CA GLN A 451 -9.81 24.95 -4.28
C GLN A 451 -10.19 25.64 -2.94
N ASN A 452 -10.36 26.96 -2.99
CA ASN A 452 -10.62 27.85 -1.85
C ASN A 452 -12.11 28.11 -1.59
N GLY A 453 -13.00 27.60 -2.44
CA GLY A 453 -14.44 27.72 -2.34
C GLY A 453 -15.08 26.67 -1.42
N PRO A 454 -16.25 26.10 -1.77
CA PRO A 454 -16.97 25.14 -0.93
C PRO A 454 -16.12 23.91 -0.54
N PRO A 455 -16.03 23.53 0.76
CA PRO A 455 -15.15 22.45 1.21
C PRO A 455 -15.41 21.08 0.56
N LEU A 456 -16.66 20.79 0.16
CA LEU A 456 -17.00 19.56 -0.58
C LEU A 456 -16.30 19.47 -1.94
N VAL A 457 -16.11 20.62 -2.60
CA VAL A 457 -15.42 20.69 -3.89
C VAL A 457 -13.93 20.42 -3.69
N ASN A 458 -13.33 20.89 -2.59
CA ASN A 458 -11.94 20.56 -2.22
C ASN A 458 -11.77 19.06 -1.95
N ILE A 459 -12.70 18.42 -1.22
CA ILE A 459 -12.69 16.97 -1.00
C ILE A 459 -12.83 16.22 -2.34
N PHE A 460 -13.71 16.69 -3.23
CA PHE A 460 -13.91 16.10 -4.55
C PHE A 460 -12.66 16.24 -5.44
N GLU A 461 -12.02 17.40 -5.45
CA GLU A 461 -10.74 17.66 -6.13
C GLU A 461 -9.60 16.80 -5.56
N LYS A 462 -9.53 16.63 -4.23
CA LYS A 462 -8.59 15.70 -3.58
C LYS A 462 -8.82 14.25 -4.05
N ALA A 463 -10.06 13.80 -4.10
CA ALA A 463 -10.38 12.48 -4.64
C ALA A 463 -10.02 12.36 -6.12
N TYR A 464 -10.10 13.46 -6.87
CA TYR A 464 -9.68 13.51 -8.27
C TYR A 464 -8.16 13.47 -8.45
N ALA A 465 -7.40 14.15 -7.59
CA ALA A 465 -5.94 14.04 -7.53
C ALA A 465 -5.49 12.61 -7.20
N GLN A 466 -6.26 11.90 -6.36
CA GLN A 466 -6.07 10.47 -6.19
C GLN A 466 -6.44 9.71 -7.48
N PHE A 467 -7.59 9.95 -8.08
CA PHE A 467 -8.04 9.19 -9.26
C PHE A 467 -7.16 9.35 -10.50
N ARG A 468 -6.72 10.58 -10.81
CA ARG A 468 -6.02 10.92 -12.06
C ARG A 468 -4.59 11.38 -11.84
N GLY A 469 -4.30 12.00 -10.70
CA GLY A 469 -3.00 12.60 -10.41
C GLY A 469 -1.94 11.64 -9.87
N ASN A 470 -2.17 10.32 -9.94
CA ASN A 470 -1.31 9.31 -9.35
C ASN A 470 -1.04 9.50 -7.85
N GLY A 471 -2.07 9.90 -7.11
CA GLY A 471 -1.96 10.18 -5.68
C GLY A 471 -1.17 11.46 -5.40
N ARG A 472 -1.17 12.42 -6.33
CA ARG A 472 -0.46 13.71 -6.19
C ARG A 472 -1.28 14.82 -6.83
N PHE A 473 -1.35 15.97 -6.18
CA PHE A 473 -1.96 17.16 -6.79
C PHE A 473 -1.18 17.63 -8.03
N ARG A 474 0.14 17.46 -8.03
CA ARG A 474 0.99 17.74 -9.21
C ARG A 474 0.56 16.96 -10.46
N GLY A 475 -0.01 15.77 -10.29
CA GLY A 475 -0.43 14.93 -11.41
C GLY A 475 -1.73 15.40 -12.09
N ILE A 476 -2.42 16.40 -11.53
CA ILE A 476 -3.59 17.03 -12.16
C ILE A 476 -3.31 18.46 -12.64
N GLU A 477 -2.07 18.94 -12.53
CA GLU A 477 -1.67 20.22 -13.13
C GLU A 477 -1.61 20.11 -14.66
N GLY A 478 -2.19 21.07 -15.36
CA GLY A 478 -2.22 21.12 -16.82
C GLY A 478 -0.84 21.30 -17.47
N ASP A 479 0.16 21.75 -16.71
CA ASP A 479 1.53 21.91 -17.17
C ASP A 479 2.43 20.67 -16.96
N SER A 480 1.95 19.66 -16.20
CA SER A 480 2.78 18.53 -15.79
C SER A 480 3.31 17.75 -17.03
N GLU A 481 4.62 17.78 -17.20
CA GLU A 481 5.33 17.31 -18.40
C GLU A 481 5.31 15.77 -18.56
N TYR A 482 4.83 15.04 -17.55
CA TYR A 482 4.88 13.58 -17.53
C TYR A 482 3.80 12.98 -16.60
N ILE A 483 2.72 12.45 -17.18
CA ILE A 483 1.89 11.44 -16.52
C ILE A 483 2.32 10.09 -17.14
N PRO A 484 3.05 9.24 -16.39
CA PRO A 484 3.62 7.98 -16.92
C PRO A 484 2.58 7.05 -17.59
N ASP A 485 1.31 7.17 -17.23
CA ASP A 485 0.27 6.16 -17.49
C ASP A 485 -0.57 6.37 -18.74
N VAL A 486 -0.32 7.44 -19.50
CA VAL A 486 -0.96 7.59 -20.81
C VAL A 486 -0.15 6.95 -21.93
N GLY A 487 1.13 6.59 -21.72
CA GLY A 487 2.02 6.13 -22.82
C GLY A 487 2.17 7.14 -23.97
N GLU A 488 1.52 8.28 -23.85
CA GLU A 488 1.52 9.40 -24.76
C GLU A 488 2.49 10.43 -24.20
N TYR A 489 3.53 10.73 -24.97
CA TYR A 489 4.29 11.96 -24.75
C TYR A 489 3.28 13.11 -24.67
N PHE A 490 3.38 13.96 -23.65
CA PHE A 490 2.73 15.26 -23.65
C PHE A 490 3.24 16.01 -24.89
N SER A 491 2.50 15.87 -25.99
CA SER A 491 2.85 16.42 -27.30
C SER A 491 3.07 17.93 -27.14
N PRO A 492 4.09 18.53 -27.75
CA PRO A 492 4.23 19.98 -27.85
C PRO A 492 2.98 20.67 -28.45
N ASN A 493 2.07 19.90 -29.05
CA ASN A 493 0.77 20.33 -29.56
C ASN A 493 -0.40 20.02 -28.58
N ARG A 494 -0.23 20.20 -27.26
CA ARG A 494 -1.16 19.84 -26.16
C ARG A 494 -2.64 20.17 -26.41
N TRP A 495 -2.92 21.23 -27.17
CA TRP A 495 -4.25 21.75 -27.48
C TRP A 495 -4.80 21.30 -28.84
N ARG A 496 -3.95 20.73 -29.71
CA ARG A 496 -4.25 20.43 -31.13
C ARG A 496 -4.77 19.01 -31.34
N ASP A 497 -4.34 18.07 -30.51
CA ASP A 497 -4.67 16.66 -30.72
C ASP A 497 -5.96 16.24 -29.96
N GLY A 498 -6.54 17.10 -29.10
CA GLY A 498 -7.79 16.80 -28.37
C GLY A 498 -7.65 15.73 -27.27
N HIS A 499 -6.42 15.26 -27.01
CA HIS A 499 -6.13 14.17 -26.08
C HIS A 499 -6.20 14.57 -24.59
N ILE A 500 -6.15 15.86 -24.24
CA ILE A 500 -5.63 16.25 -22.91
C ILE A 500 -6.65 16.86 -21.93
N LEU A 501 -7.89 17.20 -22.30
CA LEU A 501 -8.82 17.87 -21.38
C LEU A 501 -10.21 17.24 -21.40
N ARG A 502 -10.30 16.01 -20.89
CA ARG A 502 -11.57 15.27 -20.76
C ARG A 502 -12.03 15.18 -19.31
N PRO A 503 -12.24 16.31 -18.60
CA PRO A 503 -12.79 16.23 -17.25
C PRO A 503 -14.15 15.51 -17.30
N TRP A 504 -14.91 15.64 -18.39
CA TRP A 504 -16.20 14.98 -18.52
C TRP A 504 -16.18 13.48 -18.75
N GLU A 505 -15.14 12.90 -19.35
CA GLU A 505 -15.04 11.45 -19.41
C GLU A 505 -14.92 10.90 -17.98
N ASP A 506 -14.09 11.54 -17.15
CA ASP A 506 -13.89 11.14 -15.76
C ASP A 506 -15.08 11.52 -14.85
N LEU A 507 -15.67 12.69 -15.11
CA LEU A 507 -16.78 13.23 -14.34
C LEU A 507 -18.11 12.62 -14.76
N THR A 508 -18.26 11.99 -15.93
CA THR A 508 -19.59 11.57 -16.43
C THR A 508 -19.62 10.22 -17.14
N GLY A 509 -18.46 9.65 -17.48
CA GLY A 509 -18.34 8.41 -18.25
C GLY A 509 -18.68 8.58 -19.73
N LYS A 510 -18.91 9.81 -20.20
CA LYS A 510 -19.26 10.12 -21.58
C LYS A 510 -18.14 10.94 -22.21
N ASP A 511 -17.66 10.50 -23.37
CA ASP A 511 -16.76 11.30 -24.20
C ASP A 511 -17.51 12.53 -24.73
N ARG A 512 -16.80 13.64 -24.85
CA ARG A 512 -17.37 14.95 -25.20
C ARG A 512 -16.38 15.69 -26.09
N PRO A 513 -16.49 15.52 -27.41
CA PRO A 513 -15.56 16.12 -28.34
C PRO A 513 -15.73 17.64 -28.38
N ALA A 514 -14.70 18.28 -28.91
CA ALA A 514 -14.76 19.68 -29.27
C ALA A 514 -15.87 19.94 -30.29
N MET A 515 -16.44 21.14 -30.26
CA MET A 515 -17.33 21.63 -31.31
C MET A 515 -16.53 21.91 -32.58
N ASP A 516 -17.06 21.47 -33.71
CA ASP A 516 -16.56 21.91 -35.03
C ASP A 516 -16.66 23.43 -35.14
N ALA A 517 -15.67 24.06 -35.77
CA ALA A 517 -15.64 25.52 -35.91
C ALA A 517 -16.90 26.06 -36.62
N ASP A 518 -17.40 25.33 -37.62
CA ASP A 518 -18.62 25.66 -38.37
C ASP A 518 -19.89 25.63 -37.50
N ASP A 519 -19.88 24.87 -36.41
CA ASP A 519 -20.99 24.74 -35.45
C ASP A 519 -21.02 25.90 -34.43
N ILE A 520 -19.99 26.75 -34.38
CA ILE A 520 -19.85 27.86 -33.45
C ILE A 520 -20.67 29.05 -33.97
N THR A 521 -22.00 28.98 -33.86
CA THR A 521 -22.92 30.07 -34.21
C THR A 521 -23.63 30.62 -32.99
N TYR A 522 -24.12 31.86 -33.08
CA TYR A 522 -24.85 32.49 -31.97
C TYR A 522 -26.07 31.66 -31.57
N ASP A 523 -26.89 31.28 -32.54
CA ASP A 523 -28.11 30.51 -32.29
C ASP A 523 -27.80 29.14 -31.70
N ARG A 524 -26.76 28.45 -32.20
CA ARG A 524 -26.37 27.15 -31.67
C ARG A 524 -25.84 27.24 -30.24
N LEU A 525 -24.91 28.16 -29.97
CA LEU A 525 -24.37 28.33 -28.62
C LEU A 525 -25.43 28.82 -27.64
N LYS A 526 -26.30 29.73 -28.08
CA LYS A 526 -27.43 30.19 -27.28
C LYS A 526 -28.37 29.04 -26.93
N ASP A 527 -28.73 28.19 -27.89
CA ASP A 527 -29.54 26.99 -27.66
C ASP A 527 -28.89 26.05 -26.64
N LEU A 528 -27.58 25.80 -26.76
CA LEU A 528 -26.83 24.96 -25.82
C LEU A 528 -26.77 25.56 -24.41
N VAL A 529 -26.51 26.87 -24.27
CA VAL A 529 -26.54 27.56 -22.97
C VAL A 529 -27.93 27.52 -22.35
N ASP A 530 -28.98 27.81 -23.13
CA ASP A 530 -30.36 27.83 -22.65
C ASP A 530 -30.82 26.43 -22.20
N LYS A 531 -30.35 25.38 -22.89
CA LYS A 531 -30.52 23.97 -22.49
C LYS A 531 -29.59 23.52 -21.35
N LYS A 532 -28.80 24.44 -20.79
CA LYS A 532 -27.82 24.18 -19.73
C LYS A 532 -26.83 23.08 -20.09
N VAL A 533 -26.45 22.97 -21.36
CA VAL A 533 -25.37 22.07 -21.79
C VAL A 533 -24.04 22.57 -21.19
N PRO A 534 -23.32 21.74 -20.42
CA PRO A 534 -22.00 22.07 -19.88
C PRO A 534 -21.04 22.41 -21.02
N MET A 535 -20.41 23.58 -20.94
CA MET A 535 -19.50 24.06 -21.95
C MET A 535 -18.34 24.81 -21.34
N THR A 536 -17.13 24.53 -21.84
CA THR A 536 -15.91 25.27 -21.52
C THR A 536 -15.27 25.83 -22.78
N MET A 537 -14.47 26.87 -22.58
CA MET A 537 -13.63 27.45 -23.62
C MET A 537 -12.16 27.41 -23.18
N SER A 538 -11.33 26.81 -24.00
CA SER A 538 -9.88 26.78 -23.81
C SER A 538 -9.22 27.98 -24.48
N VAL A 539 -8.26 28.60 -23.80
CA VAL A 539 -7.42 29.68 -24.33
C VAL A 539 -6.00 29.15 -24.49
N PRO A 540 -5.49 28.98 -25.73
CA PRO A 540 -4.15 28.44 -25.95
C PRO A 540 -3.07 29.39 -25.45
N ASN A 541 -1.85 28.88 -25.32
CA ASN A 541 -0.69 29.68 -24.96
C ASN A 541 -0.33 30.64 -26.11
N GLU A 542 -0.70 31.92 -25.96
CA GLU A 542 -0.25 33.01 -26.83
C GLU A 542 0.85 33.80 -26.09
N VAL A 543 2.02 33.93 -26.72
CA VAL A 543 3.31 34.39 -26.14
C VAL A 543 3.33 35.89 -25.82
N ASN A 544 2.40 36.35 -25.00
CA ASN A 544 2.37 37.73 -24.51
C ASN A 544 3.13 37.82 -23.18
N PHE A 545 3.88 38.92 -22.99
CA PHE A 545 4.77 39.13 -21.85
C PHE A 545 4.08 39.10 -20.47
N ASP A 546 2.76 39.33 -20.43
CA ASP A 546 1.95 39.35 -19.21
C ASP A 546 1.04 38.11 -19.06
N GLY A 547 1.19 37.11 -19.93
CA GLY A 547 0.38 35.89 -19.92
C GLY A 547 -1.10 36.12 -20.22
N ARG A 548 -1.48 37.30 -20.75
CA ARG A 548 -2.85 37.64 -21.13
C ARG A 548 -3.01 37.63 -22.64
N THR A 549 -4.22 37.40 -23.12
CA THR A 549 -4.57 37.48 -24.54
C THR A 549 -6.04 37.91 -24.75
N GLY A 550 -6.48 37.91 -26.01
CA GLY A 550 -7.85 38.16 -26.42
C GLY A 550 -8.21 39.65 -26.49
N PRO A 551 -9.49 39.95 -26.76
CA PRO A 551 -9.98 41.31 -26.95
C PRO A 551 -9.73 42.16 -25.69
N GLY A 552 -8.89 43.18 -25.82
CA GLY A 552 -8.49 44.04 -24.70
C GLY A 552 -7.58 43.38 -23.67
N ASN A 553 -6.87 42.30 -24.04
CA ASN A 553 -5.94 41.57 -23.18
C ASN A 553 -6.55 41.05 -21.87
N LYS A 554 -7.81 40.60 -21.94
CA LYS A 554 -8.61 40.23 -20.76
C LYS A 554 -8.54 38.73 -20.41
N LEU A 555 -8.24 37.88 -21.38
CA LEU A 555 -8.15 36.42 -21.18
C LEU A 555 -6.78 36.04 -20.64
N VAL A 556 -6.70 34.98 -19.86
CA VAL A 556 -5.44 34.36 -19.43
C VAL A 556 -5.06 33.32 -20.49
N SER A 557 -3.82 33.35 -20.96
CA SER A 557 -3.26 32.34 -21.87
C SER A 557 -3.05 31.01 -21.14
N ASP A 558 -3.12 29.89 -21.87
CA ASP A 558 -2.95 28.54 -21.33
C ASP A 558 -3.95 28.20 -20.20
N HIS A 559 -5.21 28.61 -20.39
CA HIS A 559 -6.24 28.57 -19.34
C HIS A 559 -7.62 28.15 -19.86
N VAL A 560 -8.48 27.64 -18.98
CA VAL A 560 -9.82 27.15 -19.33
C VAL A 560 -10.90 27.96 -18.60
N TYR A 561 -11.91 28.39 -19.35
CA TYR A 561 -13.06 29.16 -18.87
C TYR A 561 -14.36 28.37 -19.01
N VAL A 562 -15.38 28.73 -18.22
CA VAL A 562 -16.75 28.23 -18.37
C VAL A 562 -17.56 29.19 -19.23
N ILE A 563 -18.34 28.67 -20.18
CA ILE A 563 -19.31 29.51 -20.93
C ILE A 563 -20.52 29.75 -20.04
N GLU A 564 -20.66 30.99 -19.57
CA GLU A 564 -21.77 31.39 -18.71
C GLU A 564 -23.01 31.75 -19.53
N LYS A 565 -22.83 32.63 -20.53
CA LYS A 565 -23.95 33.21 -21.28
C LYS A 565 -23.56 33.55 -22.71
N VAL A 566 -24.52 33.49 -23.62
CA VAL A 566 -24.42 33.99 -24.99
C VAL A 566 -25.50 35.05 -25.17
N PHE A 567 -25.15 36.25 -25.61
CA PHE A 567 -26.06 37.40 -25.67
C PHE A 567 -25.69 38.36 -26.81
N LYS A 568 -26.60 39.28 -27.11
CA LYS A 568 -26.30 40.43 -27.97
C LYS A 568 -26.16 41.67 -27.10
N ASP A 569 -25.10 42.44 -27.29
CA ASP A 569 -24.90 43.68 -26.56
C ASP A 569 -25.88 44.78 -27.04
N SER A 570 -25.79 45.98 -26.47
CA SER A 570 -26.64 47.12 -26.85
C SER A 570 -26.47 47.57 -28.31
N SER A 571 -25.38 47.19 -28.97
CA SER A 571 -25.14 47.47 -30.40
C SER A 571 -25.65 46.35 -31.33
N GLY A 572 -26.18 45.26 -30.76
CA GLY A 572 -26.60 44.08 -31.49
C GLY A 572 -25.47 43.10 -31.79
N LYS A 573 -24.26 43.34 -31.28
CA LYS A 573 -23.09 42.47 -31.49
C LYS A 573 -23.21 41.21 -30.65
N GLU A 574 -22.89 40.07 -31.24
CA GLU A 574 -22.92 38.76 -30.59
C GLU A 574 -21.73 38.58 -29.64
N MET A 575 -22.03 38.28 -28.38
CA MET A 575 -21.08 38.22 -27.28
C MET A 575 -21.23 36.92 -26.50
N VAL A 576 -20.13 36.49 -25.91
CA VAL A 576 -20.05 35.37 -24.97
C VAL A 576 -19.51 35.89 -23.64
N LEU A 577 -20.19 35.56 -22.54
CA LEU A 577 -19.73 35.77 -21.19
C LEU A 577 -19.03 34.51 -20.69
N LEU A 578 -17.78 34.67 -20.31
CA LEU A 578 -16.92 33.62 -19.77
C LEU A 578 -16.73 33.82 -18.27
N SER A 579 -16.73 32.72 -17.53
CA SER A 579 -16.41 32.71 -16.10
C SER A 579 -15.07 31.99 -15.88
N ASN A 580 -14.14 32.67 -15.22
CA ASN A 580 -12.82 32.16 -14.85
C ASN A 580 -12.92 31.26 -13.60
N PRO A 581 -12.42 30.01 -13.61
CA PRO A 581 -12.46 29.13 -12.44
C PRO A 581 -11.66 29.63 -11.23
N TRP A 582 -10.88 30.72 -11.36
CA TRP A 582 -10.13 31.33 -10.24
C TRP A 582 -11.02 31.84 -9.11
N GLY A 583 -12.30 32.09 -9.34
CA GLY A 583 -13.23 32.33 -8.24
C GLY A 583 -14.45 33.16 -8.58
N PRO A 584 -15.22 33.53 -7.54
CA PRO A 584 -16.35 34.43 -7.69
C PRO A 584 -15.89 35.84 -8.09
N GLY A 585 -16.84 36.65 -8.55
CA GLY A 585 -16.67 38.09 -8.71
C GLY A 585 -16.70 38.57 -10.16
N PRO A 586 -17.11 39.82 -10.40
CA PRO A 586 -17.20 40.39 -11.74
C PRO A 586 -15.83 40.47 -12.45
N GLU A 587 -14.73 40.54 -11.70
CA GLU A 587 -13.36 40.54 -12.23
C GLU A 587 -12.94 39.20 -12.83
N GLN A 588 -13.63 38.11 -12.46
CA GLN A 588 -13.44 36.78 -13.03
C GLN A 588 -14.36 36.53 -14.24
N LYS A 589 -15.20 37.50 -14.59
CA LYS A 589 -16.10 37.41 -15.74
C LYS A 589 -15.56 38.22 -16.91
N VAL A 590 -15.48 37.60 -18.09
CA VAL A 590 -14.94 38.23 -19.30
C VAL A 590 -15.95 38.14 -20.44
N GLU A 591 -16.32 39.29 -20.99
CA GLU A 591 -17.13 39.38 -22.20
C GLU A 591 -16.22 39.44 -23.44
N ILE A 592 -16.42 38.52 -24.37
CA ILE A 592 -15.71 38.51 -25.66
C ILE A 592 -16.68 38.43 -26.84
N PRO A 593 -16.37 39.08 -27.97
CA PRO A 593 -17.11 38.89 -29.22
C PRO A 593 -17.10 37.43 -29.66
N LEU A 594 -18.27 36.92 -30.07
CA LEU A 594 -18.37 35.57 -30.62
C LEU A 594 -17.48 35.39 -31.86
N GLU A 595 -17.35 36.43 -32.69
CA GLU A 595 -16.51 36.41 -33.88
C GLU A 595 -15.04 36.09 -33.56
N TRP A 596 -14.53 36.59 -32.43
CA TRP A 596 -13.16 36.30 -32.01
C TRP A 596 -12.94 34.81 -31.72
N ILE A 597 -13.97 34.13 -31.19
CA ILE A 597 -13.95 32.69 -30.92
C ILE A 597 -13.99 31.92 -32.25
N LYS A 598 -14.89 32.29 -33.17
CA LYS A 598 -15.01 31.67 -34.50
C LYS A 598 -13.71 31.75 -35.28
N ASP A 599 -13.11 32.94 -35.35
CA ASP A 599 -11.87 33.19 -36.09
C ASP A 599 -10.74 32.29 -35.61
N ARG A 600 -10.60 32.07 -34.30
CA ARG A 600 -9.56 31.20 -33.74
C ARG A 600 -9.91 29.71 -33.84
N ALA A 601 -11.20 29.36 -33.83
CA ALA A 601 -11.63 27.98 -34.02
C ALA A 601 -11.29 27.48 -35.44
N HIS A 602 -11.42 28.36 -36.45
CA HIS A 602 -11.04 28.06 -37.83
C HIS A 602 -9.53 28.05 -38.07
N ASN A 603 -8.77 28.89 -37.35
CA ASN A 603 -7.37 29.14 -37.66
C ASN A 603 -6.37 28.47 -36.73
N SER A 604 -6.80 27.94 -35.59
CA SER A 604 -5.83 27.59 -34.54
C SER A 604 -6.17 26.33 -33.75
N PHE A 605 -7.36 26.13 -33.18
CA PHE A 605 -7.59 25.00 -32.24
C PHE A 605 -9.09 24.69 -32.02
N PRO A 606 -9.46 23.49 -31.55
CA PRO A 606 -10.76 23.30 -30.92
C PRO A 606 -10.87 24.12 -29.63
N LEU A 607 -11.60 25.24 -29.68
CA LEU A 607 -11.72 26.17 -28.54
C LEU A 607 -12.88 25.85 -27.62
N LEU A 608 -13.93 25.20 -28.12
CA LEU A 608 -15.18 24.96 -27.39
C LEU A 608 -15.42 23.47 -27.22
N ASN A 609 -15.65 23.02 -25.99
CA ASN A 609 -16.04 21.64 -25.68
C ASN A 609 -17.49 21.62 -25.19
N ARG A 610 -18.30 20.65 -25.67
CA ARG A 610 -19.73 20.53 -25.32
C ARG A 610 -20.16 19.09 -25.05
N VAL A 611 -21.32 18.95 -24.42
CA VAL A 611 -22.05 17.68 -24.31
C VAL A 611 -23.09 17.56 -25.41
N GLU A 612 -23.09 16.46 -26.15
CA GLU A 612 -24.29 16.10 -26.90
C GLU A 612 -25.27 15.36 -25.98
N VAL A 613 -26.46 15.93 -25.80
CA VAL A 613 -27.56 15.27 -25.09
C VAL A 613 -28.20 14.31 -26.09
N SER A 614 -27.73 13.07 -26.13
CA SER A 614 -28.46 12.01 -26.82
C SER A 614 -29.71 11.66 -26.00
N GLY A 615 -30.88 11.91 -26.59
CA GLY A 615 -32.18 11.33 -26.22
C GLY A 615 -32.64 11.47 -24.77
N GLU A 616 -33.69 12.26 -24.57
CA GLU A 616 -34.60 12.27 -23.41
C GLU A 616 -34.44 11.08 -22.43
N GLU A 617 -33.92 11.34 -21.24
CA GLU A 617 -34.30 10.56 -20.06
C GLU A 617 -35.81 10.72 -19.87
N LYS A 618 -36.57 9.68 -20.22
CA LYS A 618 -37.92 9.44 -19.73
C LYS A 618 -37.88 8.52 -18.52
#